data_AF-A0A364Y151-F1
#
_entry.id   AF-A0A364Y151-F1
#
_cell.length_a   1.000
_cell.length_b   1.000
_cell.length_c   1.000
_cell.angle_alpha   90.00
_cell.angle_beta   90.00
_cell.angle_gamma   90.00
#
_symmetry.space_group_name_H-M   'P 1'
#
loop_
_entity.id
_entity.type
_entity.pdbx_description
1 polymer ?
#
loop_
_entity_poly.entity_id
_entity_poly.type
_entity_poly.pdbx_seq_one_letter_code
_entity_poly.pdbx_strand_id
1 'polypeptide(L)'
;MNTKFTPFSFLFIFLLLIACGGEKTEHEQYEDATSGIRYNTYKTASRVTLKTSVEAYNLANADSNKIQEPYLHLLLGYGWTISGKPTLAFAEADIVEEDKDAKLVYLAQSLRSITMYQAGWPGIAKEEAIKAKEKVAKTPNTNVTYEAAVFYLLMGTVFVKEKDFEQAKFFWAGFATETDIHWPYQLCDAAADLNAGRIQQGLQKVKVISQDPAVPPILRAALAAEISKIEIHAGGDVDSSMFWPKLIAGLIWEELKNSSDATLRKIANMARDLQQSLPN
;
A
#
# COMPACT_ATOMS: atom_id res chain seq x y z
N MET A 1 15.12 -14.18 -65.54
CA MET A 1 14.12 -13.10 -65.40
C MET A 1 13.90 -12.92 -63.90
N ASN A 2 14.36 -11.79 -63.36
CA ASN A 2 14.48 -11.49 -61.94
C ASN A 2 13.12 -11.23 -61.28
N THR A 3 12.77 -12.00 -60.25
CA THR A 3 11.71 -11.63 -59.30
C THR A 3 12.35 -11.00 -58.07
N LYS A 4 12.25 -9.67 -57.97
CA LYS A 4 12.67 -8.89 -56.80
C LYS A 4 11.70 -9.16 -55.65
N PHE A 5 12.19 -9.77 -54.58
CA PHE A 5 11.51 -9.82 -53.29
C PHE A 5 11.75 -8.49 -52.57
N THR A 6 10.70 -7.69 -52.37
CA THR A 6 10.74 -6.46 -51.59
C THR A 6 10.67 -6.79 -50.09
N PRO A 7 11.67 -6.42 -49.27
CA PRO A 7 11.70 -6.75 -47.84
C PRO A 7 10.88 -5.77 -46.97
N PHE A 8 9.96 -5.00 -47.56
CA PHE A 8 9.32 -3.88 -46.88
C PHE A 8 8.06 -4.25 -46.07
N SER A 9 7.45 -5.42 -46.32
CA SER A 9 6.23 -5.84 -45.60
C SER A 9 6.49 -6.52 -44.25
N PHE A 10 7.72 -6.95 -43.95
CA PHE A 10 8.06 -7.56 -42.66
C PHE A 10 8.48 -6.53 -41.59
N LEU A 11 8.90 -5.32 -42.00
CA LEU A 11 9.34 -4.28 -41.08
C LEU A 11 8.16 -3.57 -40.37
N PHE A 12 6.96 -3.57 -40.97
CA PHE A 12 5.79 -2.87 -40.42
C PHE A 12 5.09 -3.67 -39.30
N ILE A 13 5.20 -5.00 -39.31
CA ILE A 13 4.63 -5.88 -38.27
C ILE A 13 5.51 -5.87 -37.00
N PHE A 14 6.81 -5.63 -37.13
CA PHE A 14 7.72 -5.51 -35.97
C PHE A 14 7.67 -4.14 -35.30
N LEU A 15 7.25 -3.08 -36.01
CA LEU A 15 7.10 -1.72 -35.46
C LEU A 15 5.82 -1.53 -34.63
N LEU A 16 4.80 -2.38 -34.79
CA LEU A 16 3.58 -2.38 -33.97
C LEU A 16 3.73 -3.10 -32.62
N LEU A 17 4.82 -3.87 -32.42
CA LEU A 17 5.10 -4.57 -31.15
C LEU A 17 5.98 -3.76 -30.19
N ILE A 18 6.42 -2.56 -30.59
CA ILE A 18 7.34 -1.72 -29.79
C ILE A 18 6.58 -0.56 -29.10
N ALA A 19 5.29 -0.36 -29.41
CA ALA A 19 4.45 0.65 -28.78
C ALA A 19 3.50 0.02 -27.76
N CYS A 20 4.00 -0.18 -26.52
CA CYS A 20 3.23 -0.19 -25.25
C CYS A 20 4.10 -0.78 -24.13
N GLY A 21 5.20 -0.10 -23.80
CA GLY A 21 6.07 -0.45 -22.67
C GLY A 21 5.94 0.53 -21.49
N GLY A 22 4.84 1.29 -21.40
CA GLY A 22 4.57 2.14 -20.25
C GLY A 22 4.04 1.32 -19.08
N GLU A 23 4.41 1.69 -17.85
CA GLU A 23 3.70 1.19 -16.67
C GLU A 23 2.23 1.59 -16.75
N LYS A 24 1.34 0.64 -16.49
CA LYS A 24 -0.10 0.90 -16.48
C LYS A 24 -0.42 1.98 -15.46
N THR A 25 -1.27 2.92 -15.83
CA THR A 25 -1.82 3.92 -14.89
C THR A 25 -2.64 3.23 -13.80
N GLU A 26 -2.83 3.89 -12.65
CA GLU A 26 -3.67 3.36 -11.56
C GLU A 26 -5.08 2.99 -12.05
N HIS A 27 -5.67 3.80 -12.93
CA HIS A 27 -6.98 3.50 -13.53
C HIS A 27 -6.97 2.24 -14.39
N GLU A 28 -5.95 2.04 -15.23
CA GLU A 28 -5.82 0.82 -16.05
C GLU A 28 -5.60 -0.41 -15.16
N GLN A 29 -4.84 -0.28 -14.08
CA GLN A 29 -4.63 -1.36 -13.11
C GLN A 29 -5.93 -1.72 -12.38
N TYR A 30 -6.75 -0.73 -12.03
CA TYR A 30 -8.09 -0.95 -11.48
C TYR A 30 -9.05 -1.59 -12.50
N GLU A 31 -9.02 -1.14 -13.75
CA GLU A 31 -9.84 -1.71 -14.83
C GLU A 31 -9.48 -3.18 -15.09
N ASP A 32 -8.20 -3.53 -15.15
CA ASP A 32 -7.76 -4.93 -15.23
C ASP A 32 -8.30 -5.76 -14.06
N ALA A 33 -8.24 -5.20 -12.84
CA ALA A 33 -8.68 -5.88 -11.63
C ALA A 33 -10.19 -6.12 -11.59
N THR A 34 -10.98 -5.36 -12.34
CA THR A 34 -12.46 -5.38 -12.33
C THR A 34 -13.10 -5.86 -13.64
N SER A 35 -12.34 -5.98 -14.73
CA SER A 35 -12.85 -6.45 -16.04
C SER A 35 -12.63 -7.95 -16.28
N GLY A 36 -11.72 -8.58 -15.54
CA GLY A 36 -11.32 -9.96 -15.77
C GLY A 36 -12.40 -11.02 -15.46
N ILE A 37 -12.20 -12.22 -16.02
CA ILE A 37 -13.06 -13.39 -15.74
C ILE A 37 -13.09 -13.70 -14.25
N ARG A 38 -11.94 -13.62 -13.57
CA ARG A 38 -11.82 -13.88 -12.12
C ARG A 38 -12.77 -12.99 -11.30
N TYR A 39 -12.80 -11.69 -11.60
CA TYR A 39 -13.69 -10.74 -10.95
C TYR A 39 -15.15 -11.13 -11.17
N ASN A 40 -15.55 -11.34 -12.43
CA ASN A 40 -16.94 -11.60 -12.80
C ASN A 40 -17.45 -12.93 -12.22
N THR A 41 -16.67 -14.01 -12.36
CA THR A 41 -17.00 -15.32 -11.81
C THR A 41 -17.16 -15.26 -10.29
N TYR A 42 -16.23 -14.57 -9.60
CA TYR A 42 -16.31 -14.42 -8.16
C TYR A 42 -17.54 -13.58 -7.76
N LYS A 43 -17.78 -12.43 -8.40
CA LYS A 43 -18.93 -11.55 -8.12
C LYS A 43 -20.25 -12.31 -8.23
N THR A 44 -20.42 -13.10 -9.29
CA THR A 44 -21.61 -13.94 -9.48
C THR A 44 -21.73 -15.01 -8.40
N ALA A 45 -20.65 -15.75 -8.14
CA ALA A 45 -20.66 -16.83 -7.15
C ALA A 45 -20.94 -16.30 -5.74
N SER A 46 -20.28 -15.21 -5.35
CA SER A 46 -20.44 -14.56 -4.04
C SER A 46 -21.88 -14.09 -3.84
N ARG A 47 -22.46 -13.36 -4.81
CA ARG A 47 -23.85 -12.88 -4.77
C ARG A 47 -24.85 -14.02 -4.53
N VAL A 48 -24.74 -15.10 -5.29
CA VAL A 48 -25.69 -16.21 -5.17
C VAL A 48 -25.49 -16.94 -3.83
N THR A 49 -24.24 -17.26 -3.51
CA THR A 49 -23.93 -18.10 -2.34
C THR A 49 -24.25 -17.39 -1.03
N LEU A 50 -23.88 -16.12 -0.89
CA LEU A 50 -24.13 -15.34 0.32
C LEU A 50 -25.63 -15.08 0.50
N LYS A 51 -26.34 -14.68 -0.56
CA LYS A 51 -27.79 -14.52 -0.51
C LYS A 51 -28.48 -15.78 0.02
N THR A 52 -28.22 -16.93 -0.61
CA THR A 52 -28.85 -18.20 -0.19
C THR A 52 -28.46 -18.58 1.24
N SER A 53 -27.21 -18.34 1.64
CA SER A 53 -26.73 -18.65 3.00
C SER A 53 -27.39 -17.76 4.05
N VAL A 54 -27.53 -16.46 3.77
CA VAL A 54 -28.19 -15.48 4.65
C VAL A 54 -29.68 -15.78 4.77
N GLU A 55 -30.35 -16.09 3.66
CA GLU A 55 -31.76 -16.50 3.65
C GLU A 55 -31.98 -17.76 4.49
N ALA A 56 -31.15 -18.79 4.30
CA ALA A 56 -31.21 -20.03 5.07
C ALA A 56 -30.97 -19.80 6.56
N TYR A 57 -29.96 -19.00 6.91
CA TYR A 57 -29.65 -18.64 8.30
C TYR A 57 -30.80 -17.88 8.96
N ASN A 58 -31.32 -16.86 8.29
CA ASN A 58 -32.40 -16.02 8.82
C ASN A 58 -33.72 -16.80 8.96
N LEU A 59 -33.96 -17.79 8.09
CA LEU A 59 -35.10 -18.69 8.21
C LEU A 59 -34.96 -19.61 9.42
N ALA A 60 -33.77 -20.15 9.66
CA ALA A 60 -33.49 -21.02 10.80
C ALA A 60 -33.48 -20.28 12.15
N ASN A 61 -33.26 -18.96 12.15
CA ASN A 61 -33.10 -18.13 13.35
C ASN A 61 -34.10 -16.97 13.40
N ALA A 62 -35.38 -17.27 13.20
CA ALA A 62 -36.45 -16.28 13.03
C ALA A 62 -36.62 -15.29 14.21
N ASP A 63 -36.31 -15.71 15.43
CA ASP A 63 -36.45 -14.91 16.65
C ASP A 63 -35.20 -14.06 17.00
N SER A 64 -34.18 -14.09 16.14
CA SER A 64 -32.93 -13.35 16.31
C SER A 64 -32.84 -12.13 15.39
N ASN A 65 -31.86 -11.26 15.67
CA ASN A 65 -31.53 -10.16 14.76
C ASN A 65 -31.09 -10.74 13.41
N LYS A 66 -31.88 -10.48 12.37
CA LYS A 66 -31.60 -10.97 11.01
C LYS A 66 -30.29 -10.38 10.49
N ILE A 67 -29.48 -11.25 9.89
CA ILE A 67 -28.30 -10.83 9.15
C ILE A 67 -28.75 -10.12 7.89
N GLN A 68 -28.23 -8.93 7.67
CA GLN A 68 -28.44 -8.18 6.44
C GLN A 68 -27.31 -8.52 5.46
N GLU A 69 -27.69 -9.08 4.31
CA GLU A 69 -26.77 -9.53 3.25
C GLU A 69 -25.74 -8.46 2.84
N PRO A 70 -26.10 -7.17 2.61
CA PRO A 70 -25.13 -6.15 2.20
C PRO A 70 -24.00 -5.94 3.22
N TYR A 71 -24.29 -6.05 4.52
CA TYR A 71 -23.27 -5.91 5.56
C TYR A 71 -22.33 -7.12 5.61
N LEU A 72 -22.82 -8.32 5.24
CA LEU A 72 -21.97 -9.51 5.15
C LEU A 72 -21.01 -9.43 3.96
N HIS A 73 -21.46 -8.91 2.82
CA HIS A 73 -20.59 -8.59 1.69
C HIS A 73 -19.51 -7.55 2.08
N LEU A 74 -19.86 -6.49 2.81
CA LEU A 74 -18.87 -5.51 3.30
C LEU A 74 -17.82 -6.15 4.20
N LEU A 75 -18.23 -7.02 5.13
CA LEU A 75 -17.29 -7.74 6.01
C LEU A 75 -16.36 -8.66 5.23
N LEU A 76 -16.90 -9.41 4.26
CA LEU A 76 -16.10 -10.29 3.41
C LEU A 76 -15.13 -9.49 2.53
N GLY A 77 -15.59 -8.36 2.00
CA GLY A 77 -14.78 -7.42 1.23
C GLY A 77 -13.58 -6.92 2.02
N TYR A 78 -13.80 -6.47 3.26
CA TYR A 78 -12.71 -6.10 4.16
C TYR A 78 -11.74 -7.25 4.44
N GLY A 79 -12.25 -8.47 4.63
CA GLY A 79 -11.42 -9.67 4.77
C GLY A 79 -10.53 -9.91 3.55
N TRP A 80 -11.03 -9.67 2.35
CA TRP A 80 -10.24 -9.76 1.11
C TRP A 80 -9.23 -8.65 0.95
N THR A 81 -9.57 -7.42 1.34
CA THR A 81 -8.62 -6.30 1.32
C THR A 81 -7.43 -6.60 2.21
N ILE A 82 -7.68 -7.04 3.44
CA ILE A 82 -6.65 -7.45 4.40
C ILE A 82 -5.80 -8.62 3.86
N SER A 83 -6.42 -9.53 3.12
CA SER A 83 -5.74 -10.70 2.53
C SER A 83 -4.95 -10.39 1.26
N GLY A 84 -4.82 -9.11 0.86
CA GLY A 84 -4.14 -8.72 -0.38
C GLY A 84 -4.83 -9.23 -1.65
N LYS A 85 -6.17 -9.35 -1.63
CA LYS A 85 -6.98 -9.84 -2.77
C LYS A 85 -7.91 -8.74 -3.30
N PRO A 86 -7.36 -7.65 -3.88
CA PRO A 86 -8.14 -6.46 -4.25
C PRO A 86 -9.26 -6.74 -5.24
N THR A 87 -9.03 -7.61 -6.24
CA THR A 87 -10.07 -8.05 -7.20
C THR A 87 -11.33 -8.59 -6.52
N LEU A 88 -11.18 -9.38 -5.45
CA LEU A 88 -12.32 -9.96 -4.75
C LEU A 88 -13.02 -8.92 -3.88
N ALA A 89 -12.24 -8.06 -3.21
CA ALA A 89 -12.76 -6.95 -2.42
C ALA A 89 -13.58 -5.95 -3.27
N PHE A 90 -13.12 -5.61 -4.48
CA PHE A 90 -13.89 -4.78 -5.41
C PHE A 90 -15.20 -5.44 -5.82
N ALA A 91 -15.19 -6.74 -6.10
CA ALA A 91 -16.41 -7.47 -6.42
C ALA A 91 -17.46 -7.40 -5.28
N GLU A 92 -17.02 -7.52 -4.02
CA GLU A 92 -17.89 -7.37 -2.84
C GLU A 92 -18.47 -5.95 -2.72
N ALA A 93 -17.64 -4.92 -2.89
CA ALA A 93 -18.09 -3.53 -2.89
C ALA A 93 -19.13 -3.27 -3.99
N ASP A 94 -18.91 -3.81 -5.18
CA ASP A 94 -19.81 -3.61 -6.33
C ASP A 94 -21.15 -4.33 -6.15
N ILE A 95 -21.20 -5.45 -5.43
CA ILE A 95 -22.47 -6.10 -5.05
C ILE A 95 -23.25 -5.19 -4.10
N VAL A 96 -22.59 -4.58 -3.12
CA VAL A 96 -23.24 -3.73 -2.10
C VAL A 96 -23.75 -2.43 -2.70
N GLU A 97 -23.02 -1.82 -3.64
CA GLU A 97 -23.46 -0.58 -4.30
C GLU A 97 -24.76 -0.77 -5.10
N GLU A 98 -25.06 -1.99 -5.57
CA GLU A 98 -26.29 -2.30 -6.31
C GLU A 98 -27.58 -2.15 -5.48
N ASP A 99 -27.48 -2.13 -4.14
CA ASP A 99 -28.61 -1.94 -3.22
C ASP A 99 -29.19 -0.51 -3.28
N LYS A 100 -28.36 0.47 -3.68
CA LYS A 100 -28.71 1.90 -3.82
C LYS A 100 -29.10 2.63 -2.52
N ASP A 101 -29.10 1.97 -1.36
CA ASP A 101 -29.18 2.65 -0.07
C ASP A 101 -27.96 3.57 0.12
N ALA A 102 -28.19 4.81 0.54
CA ALA A 102 -27.13 5.83 0.60
C ALA A 102 -26.00 5.45 1.57
N LYS A 103 -26.32 4.80 2.70
CA LYS A 103 -25.33 4.36 3.68
C LYS A 103 -24.53 3.17 3.13
N LEU A 104 -25.20 2.19 2.51
CA LEU A 104 -24.51 1.04 1.91
C LEU A 104 -23.63 1.44 0.73
N VAL A 105 -24.09 2.36 -0.11
CA VAL A 105 -23.32 2.91 -1.22
C VAL A 105 -22.07 3.63 -0.70
N TYR A 106 -22.19 4.44 0.35
CA TYR A 106 -21.02 5.05 0.99
C TYR A 106 -20.02 4.00 1.49
N LEU A 107 -20.50 3.01 2.25
CA LEU A 107 -19.64 1.97 2.81
C LEU A 107 -18.95 1.14 1.72
N ALA A 108 -19.64 0.85 0.62
CA ALA A 108 -19.08 0.18 -0.55
C ALA A 108 -17.96 1.02 -1.19
N GLN A 109 -18.17 2.33 -1.36
CA GLN A 109 -17.15 3.22 -1.92
C GLN A 109 -15.96 3.43 -0.97
N SER A 110 -16.19 3.51 0.33
CA SER A 110 -15.10 3.50 1.33
C SER A 110 -14.30 2.21 1.25
N LEU A 111 -14.94 1.04 1.15
CA LEU A 111 -14.26 -0.24 0.95
C LEU A 111 -13.40 -0.24 -0.33
N ARG A 112 -13.90 0.29 -1.46
CA ARG A 112 -13.09 0.42 -2.69
C ARG A 112 -11.89 1.33 -2.48
N SER A 113 -12.10 2.52 -1.90
CA SER A 113 -11.03 3.47 -1.62
C SER A 113 -9.92 2.84 -0.78
N ILE A 114 -10.29 2.15 0.31
CA ILE A 114 -9.33 1.45 1.19
C ILE A 114 -8.59 0.35 0.43
N THR A 115 -9.30 -0.40 -0.41
CA THR A 115 -8.71 -1.46 -1.23
C THR A 115 -7.74 -0.91 -2.27
N MET A 116 -8.05 0.23 -2.90
CA MET A 116 -7.15 0.93 -3.83
C MET A 116 -5.89 1.43 -3.11
N TYR A 117 -6.00 2.01 -1.91
CA TYR A 117 -4.84 2.38 -1.11
C TYR A 117 -3.94 1.17 -0.82
N GLN A 118 -4.53 0.05 -0.38
CA GLN A 118 -3.80 -1.19 -0.10
C GLN A 118 -3.15 -1.80 -1.35
N ALA A 119 -3.76 -1.64 -2.51
CA ALA A 119 -3.19 -2.05 -3.78
C ALA A 119 -2.04 -1.15 -4.27
N GLY A 120 -1.76 -0.04 -3.57
CA GLY A 120 -0.73 0.93 -3.96
C GLY A 120 -1.20 1.97 -4.98
N TRP A 121 -2.51 2.27 -5.01
CA TRP A 121 -3.13 3.20 -5.96
C TRP A 121 -3.74 4.44 -5.28
N PRO A 122 -2.93 5.27 -4.59
CA PRO A 122 -3.42 6.36 -3.76
C PRO A 122 -4.18 7.45 -4.52
N GLY A 123 -3.86 7.68 -5.80
CA GLY A 123 -4.54 8.70 -6.62
C GLY A 123 -6.02 8.39 -6.80
N ILE A 124 -6.32 7.22 -7.37
CA ILE A 124 -7.70 6.77 -7.58
C ILE A 124 -8.43 6.46 -6.27
N ALA A 125 -7.69 6.05 -5.23
CA ALA A 125 -8.26 5.84 -3.91
C ALA A 125 -8.83 7.14 -3.33
N LYS A 126 -8.13 8.27 -3.53
CA LYS A 126 -8.59 9.61 -3.14
C LYS A 126 -9.81 10.04 -3.94
N GLU A 127 -9.83 9.80 -5.25
CA GLU A 127 -11.01 10.11 -6.08
C GLU A 127 -12.26 9.35 -5.61
N GLU A 128 -12.12 8.06 -5.31
CA GLU A 128 -13.24 7.24 -4.84
C GLU A 128 -13.71 7.67 -3.44
N ALA A 129 -12.80 8.07 -2.56
CA ALA A 129 -13.11 8.66 -1.26
C ALA A 129 -13.95 9.94 -1.38
N ILE A 130 -13.59 10.82 -2.32
CA ILE A 130 -14.32 12.07 -2.58
C ILE A 130 -15.74 11.76 -3.04
N LYS A 131 -15.92 10.81 -3.99
CA LYS A 131 -17.25 10.38 -4.45
C LYS A 131 -18.10 9.84 -3.29
N ALA A 132 -17.51 9.06 -2.39
CA ALA A 132 -18.18 8.53 -1.20
C ALA A 132 -18.71 9.66 -0.31
N LYS A 133 -17.85 10.65 -0.02
CA LYS A 133 -18.21 11.82 0.80
C LYS A 133 -19.30 12.68 0.17
N GLU A 134 -19.27 12.89 -1.14
CA GLU A 134 -20.29 13.65 -1.85
C GLU A 134 -21.69 13.00 -1.78
N LYS A 135 -21.77 11.67 -1.75
CA LYS A 135 -23.04 10.95 -1.60
C LYS A 135 -23.59 11.04 -0.17
N VAL A 136 -22.73 10.96 0.85
CA VAL A 136 -23.12 11.11 2.27
C VAL A 136 -23.53 12.54 2.59
N ALA A 137 -22.84 13.54 2.06
CA ALA A 137 -23.16 14.96 2.27
C ALA A 137 -24.58 15.33 1.79
N LYS A 138 -25.13 14.56 0.83
CA LYS A 138 -26.51 14.70 0.33
C LYS A 138 -27.56 13.99 1.22
N THR A 139 -27.12 13.26 2.24
CA THR A 139 -27.99 12.47 3.15
C THR A 139 -28.04 13.17 4.52
N PRO A 140 -29.15 13.83 4.89
CA PRO A 140 -29.26 14.57 6.15
C PRO A 140 -29.00 13.68 7.37
N ASN A 141 -28.34 14.21 8.41
CA ASN A 141 -28.14 13.59 9.73
C ASN A 141 -27.27 12.32 9.82
N THR A 142 -26.25 12.16 8.99
CA THR A 142 -25.33 11.01 9.09
C THR A 142 -23.97 11.41 9.70
N ASN A 143 -23.67 10.95 10.93
CA ASN A 143 -22.36 11.10 11.58
C ASN A 143 -21.32 10.05 11.14
N VAL A 144 -21.67 9.27 10.11
CA VAL A 144 -21.00 8.02 9.74
C VAL A 144 -19.52 8.24 9.39
N THR A 145 -19.17 9.35 8.74
CA THR A 145 -17.78 9.71 8.39
C THR A 145 -16.91 9.93 9.63
N TYR A 146 -17.44 10.61 10.65
CA TYR A 146 -16.73 10.85 11.90
C TYR A 146 -16.53 9.54 12.68
N GLU A 147 -17.59 8.74 12.80
CA GLU A 147 -17.54 7.44 13.48
C GLU A 147 -16.57 6.46 12.79
N ALA A 148 -16.58 6.41 11.46
CA ALA A 148 -15.64 5.62 10.68
C ALA A 148 -14.18 6.08 10.88
N ALA A 149 -13.92 7.39 10.81
CA ALA A 149 -12.58 7.94 11.05
C ALA A 149 -12.06 7.60 12.46
N VAL A 150 -12.91 7.75 13.49
CA VAL A 150 -12.55 7.40 14.87
C VAL A 150 -12.30 5.89 15.01
N PHE A 151 -13.12 5.05 14.40
CA PHE A 151 -12.90 3.61 14.39
C PHE A 151 -11.55 3.25 13.75
N TYR A 152 -11.27 3.77 12.55
CA TYR A 152 -10.01 3.53 11.85
C TYR A 152 -8.80 4.03 12.65
N LEU A 153 -8.90 5.20 13.29
CA LEU A 153 -7.87 5.73 14.18
C LEU A 153 -7.57 4.78 15.35
N LEU A 154 -8.62 4.32 16.04
CA LEU A 154 -8.48 3.44 17.20
C LEU A 154 -7.88 2.09 16.80
N MET A 155 -8.42 1.45 15.76
CA MET A 155 -7.93 0.15 15.30
C MET A 155 -6.51 0.23 14.74
N GLY A 156 -6.20 1.25 13.94
CA GLY A 156 -4.84 1.49 13.44
C GLY A 156 -3.84 1.63 14.58
N THR A 157 -4.19 2.37 15.63
CA THR A 157 -3.33 2.54 16.82
C THR A 157 -3.13 1.24 17.59
N VAL A 158 -4.17 0.40 17.72
CA VAL A 158 -4.07 -0.92 18.38
C VAL A 158 -3.10 -1.83 17.62
N PHE A 159 -3.23 -1.95 16.30
CA PHE A 159 -2.36 -2.81 15.51
C PHE A 159 -0.91 -2.30 15.45
N VAL A 160 -0.69 -0.98 15.46
CA VAL A 160 0.66 -0.41 15.64
C VAL A 160 1.28 -0.87 16.97
N LYS A 161 0.52 -0.84 18.06
CA LYS A 161 0.99 -1.29 19.38
C LYS A 161 1.32 -2.78 19.40
N GLU A 162 0.54 -3.59 18.68
CA GLU A 162 0.76 -5.03 18.52
C GLU A 162 1.90 -5.36 17.54
N LYS A 163 2.47 -4.35 16.87
CA LYS A 163 3.48 -4.48 15.80
C LYS A 163 2.98 -5.26 14.58
N ASP A 164 1.66 -5.37 14.42
CA ASP A 164 1.05 -5.88 13.21
C ASP A 164 0.89 -4.73 12.21
N PHE A 165 2.01 -4.34 11.60
CA PHE A 165 2.04 -3.20 10.70
C PHE A 165 1.26 -3.44 9.40
N GLU A 166 1.09 -4.69 8.97
CA GLU A 166 0.26 -5.01 7.80
C GLU A 166 -1.21 -4.73 8.08
N GLN A 167 -1.72 -5.14 9.25
CA GLN A 167 -3.08 -4.79 9.64
C GLN A 167 -3.23 -3.30 9.96
N ALA A 168 -2.24 -2.69 10.61
CA ALA A 168 -2.28 -1.26 10.90
C ALA A 168 -2.43 -0.42 9.63
N LYS A 169 -1.70 -0.76 8.55
CA LYS A 169 -1.84 -0.08 7.24
C LYS A 169 -3.28 -0.07 6.76
N PHE A 170 -4.01 -1.17 6.90
CA PHE A 170 -5.39 -1.27 6.44
C PHE A 170 -6.28 -0.22 7.14
N PHE A 171 -6.20 -0.11 8.46
CA PHE A 171 -6.99 0.88 9.20
C PHE A 171 -6.51 2.32 8.94
N TRP A 172 -5.21 2.54 8.81
CA TRP A 172 -4.71 3.87 8.47
C TRP A 172 -5.07 4.32 7.05
N ALA A 173 -5.23 3.39 6.10
CA ALA A 173 -5.80 3.69 4.79
C ALA A 173 -7.26 4.17 4.91
N GLY A 174 -8.08 3.48 5.73
CA GLY A 174 -9.44 3.95 6.04
C GLY A 174 -9.46 5.32 6.69
N PHE A 175 -8.57 5.57 7.66
CA PHE A 175 -8.44 6.88 8.28
C PHE A 175 -8.06 7.97 7.27
N ALA A 176 -7.12 7.68 6.36
CA ALA A 176 -6.69 8.60 5.32
C ALA A 176 -7.82 8.92 4.33
N THR A 177 -8.60 7.91 3.93
CA THR A 177 -9.83 8.07 3.13
C THR A 177 -10.80 9.05 3.79
N GLU A 178 -11.01 8.96 5.10
CA GLU A 178 -11.96 9.84 5.80
C GLU A 178 -11.40 11.25 6.11
N THR A 179 -10.10 11.39 6.37
CA THR A 179 -9.50 12.65 6.90
C THR A 179 -8.57 13.40 5.94
N ASP A 180 -8.16 12.78 4.83
CA ASP A 180 -7.07 13.25 3.95
C ASP A 180 -5.69 13.35 4.63
N ILE A 181 -5.51 12.68 5.77
CA ILE A 181 -4.24 12.59 6.50
C ILE A 181 -3.58 11.23 6.19
N HIS A 182 -2.57 11.25 5.31
CA HIS A 182 -1.97 10.03 4.73
C HIS A 182 -0.73 9.51 5.46
N TRP A 183 -0.02 10.38 6.18
CA TRP A 183 1.26 10.05 6.79
C TRP A 183 1.24 8.86 7.77
N PRO A 184 0.16 8.54 8.51
CA PRO A 184 0.12 7.36 9.37
C PRO A 184 0.17 6.05 8.57
N TYR A 185 -0.51 6.01 7.42
CA TYR A 185 -0.47 4.87 6.49
C TYR A 185 0.94 4.68 5.94
N GLN A 186 1.55 5.75 5.43
CA GLN A 186 2.89 5.71 4.85
C GLN A 186 3.94 5.22 5.87
N LEU A 187 3.85 5.68 7.12
CA LEU A 187 4.71 5.21 8.21
C LEU A 187 4.54 3.72 8.50
N CYS A 188 3.30 3.24 8.55
CA CYS A 188 3.05 1.82 8.79
C CYS A 188 3.50 0.96 7.61
N ASP A 189 3.40 1.47 6.38
CA ASP A 189 3.91 0.80 5.20
C ASP A 189 5.45 0.69 5.20
N ALA A 190 6.14 1.76 5.59
CA ALA A 190 7.58 1.72 5.81
C ALA A 190 7.96 0.74 6.95
N ALA A 191 7.23 0.76 8.06
CA ALA A 191 7.47 -0.14 9.20
C ALA A 191 7.22 -1.61 8.84
N ALA A 192 6.22 -1.90 8.01
CA ALA A 192 5.95 -3.25 7.52
C ALA A 192 7.12 -3.80 6.68
N ASP A 193 7.71 -3.00 5.80
CA ASP A 193 8.93 -3.38 5.04
C ASP A 193 10.11 -3.67 5.96
N LEU A 194 10.35 -2.80 6.95
CA LEU A 194 11.41 -3.01 7.95
C LEU A 194 11.18 -4.30 8.74
N ASN A 195 9.96 -4.55 9.19
CA ASN A 195 9.59 -5.76 9.95
C ASN A 195 9.72 -7.04 9.10
N ALA A 196 9.47 -6.95 7.80
CA ALA A 196 9.64 -8.06 6.87
C ALA A 196 11.10 -8.26 6.39
N GLY A 197 12.06 -7.52 6.93
CA GLY A 197 13.49 -7.61 6.57
C GLY A 197 13.85 -6.91 5.26
N ARG A 198 12.93 -6.18 4.63
CA ARG A 198 13.17 -5.35 3.43
C ARG A 198 13.74 -3.99 3.85
N ILE A 199 14.88 -4.03 4.55
CA ILE A 199 15.42 -2.88 5.28
C ILE A 199 15.64 -1.66 4.38
N GLN A 200 16.30 -1.83 3.23
CA GLN A 200 16.56 -0.70 2.33
C GLN A 200 15.27 -0.06 1.81
N GLN A 201 14.28 -0.85 1.40
CA GLN A 201 12.99 -0.34 0.92
C GLN A 201 12.24 0.42 2.03
N GLY A 202 12.21 -0.14 3.24
CA GLY A 202 11.61 0.54 4.39
C GLY A 202 12.28 1.88 4.67
N LEU A 203 13.62 1.93 4.68
CA LEU A 203 14.36 3.18 4.90
C LEU A 203 14.15 4.21 3.79
N GLN A 204 14.08 3.78 2.53
CA GLN A 204 13.73 4.66 1.40
C GLN A 204 12.35 5.29 1.59
N LYS A 205 11.34 4.50 2.00
CA LYS A 205 10.00 5.04 2.31
C LYS A 205 10.05 6.03 3.47
N VAL A 206 10.77 5.73 4.56
CA VAL A 206 10.96 6.70 5.66
C VAL A 206 11.59 8.00 5.15
N LYS A 207 12.51 7.92 4.20
CA LYS A 207 13.19 9.10 3.64
C LYS A 207 12.25 9.97 2.85
N VAL A 208 11.41 9.37 2.01
CA VAL A 208 10.33 10.07 1.32
C VAL A 208 9.40 10.78 2.32
N ILE A 209 8.97 10.09 3.38
CA ILE A 209 8.10 10.67 4.42
C ILE A 209 8.80 11.83 5.15
N SER A 210 10.10 11.74 5.39
CA SER A 210 10.86 12.80 6.06
C SER A 210 10.90 14.12 5.26
N GLN A 211 10.65 14.05 3.96
CA GLN A 211 10.71 15.19 3.04
C GLN A 211 9.33 15.72 2.65
N ASP A 212 8.26 14.94 2.88
CA ASP A 212 6.89 15.29 2.49
C ASP A 212 6.30 16.44 3.33
N PRO A 213 5.99 17.62 2.76
CA PRO A 213 5.46 18.77 3.50
C PRO A 213 4.09 18.53 4.16
N ALA A 214 3.33 17.51 3.77
CA ALA A 214 2.07 17.13 4.43
C ALA A 214 2.29 16.45 5.79
N VAL A 215 3.52 16.04 6.11
CA VAL A 215 3.90 15.40 7.36
C VAL A 215 4.25 16.45 8.42
N PRO A 216 3.81 16.30 9.69
CA PRO A 216 4.14 17.23 10.76
C PRO A 216 5.65 17.54 10.87
N PRO A 217 6.08 18.82 10.95
CA PRO A 217 7.50 19.19 10.91
C PRO A 217 8.37 18.47 11.96
N ILE A 218 7.84 18.24 13.16
CA ILE A 218 8.55 17.54 14.23
C ILE A 218 8.84 16.08 13.86
N LEU A 219 7.89 15.42 13.19
CA LEU A 219 8.04 14.05 12.73
C LEU A 219 9.04 13.98 11.58
N ARG A 220 8.93 14.90 10.60
CA ARG A 220 9.90 15.00 9.49
C ARG A 220 11.33 15.13 9.99
N ALA A 221 11.57 16.05 10.93
CA ALA A 221 12.88 16.28 11.51
C ALA A 221 13.41 15.03 12.24
N ALA A 222 12.56 14.34 13.00
CA ALA A 222 12.94 13.11 13.68
C ALA A 222 13.33 11.98 12.69
N LEU A 223 12.51 11.76 11.65
CA LEU A 223 12.77 10.75 10.64
C LEU A 223 14.05 11.05 9.84
N ALA A 224 14.22 12.31 9.43
CA ALA A 224 15.42 12.76 8.70
C ALA A 224 16.70 12.57 9.53
N ALA A 225 16.63 12.83 10.85
CA ALA A 225 17.76 12.63 11.75
C ALA A 225 18.15 11.15 11.87
N GLU A 226 17.18 10.23 11.98
CA GLU A 226 17.47 8.80 12.04
C GLU A 226 18.04 8.26 10.72
N ILE A 227 17.50 8.68 9.57
CA ILE A 227 18.05 8.29 8.27
C ILE A 227 19.48 8.80 8.11
N SER A 228 19.74 10.06 8.48
CA SER A 228 21.08 10.64 8.37
C SER A 228 22.11 9.85 9.17
N LYS A 229 21.75 9.36 10.37
CA LYS A 229 22.64 8.48 11.16
C LYS A 229 22.98 7.20 10.39
N ILE A 230 22.00 6.58 9.75
CA ILE A 230 22.20 5.35 8.97
C ILE A 230 23.06 5.63 7.74
N GLU A 231 22.76 6.68 6.98
CA GLU A 231 23.52 7.05 5.77
C GLU A 231 24.97 7.42 6.07
N ILE A 232 25.25 8.05 7.23
CA ILE A 232 26.61 8.31 7.72
C ILE A 232 27.37 7.00 7.95
N HIS A 233 26.77 6.03 8.65
CA HIS A 233 27.41 4.72 8.88
C HIS A 233 27.56 3.94 7.58
N ALA A 234 26.58 4.05 6.68
CA ALA A 234 26.62 3.45 5.36
C ALA A 234 27.57 4.16 4.40
N GLY A 235 28.15 5.31 4.75
CA GLY A 235 29.02 6.07 3.84
C GLY A 235 28.33 6.46 2.52
N GLY A 236 27.00 6.64 2.54
CA GLY A 236 26.22 6.90 1.34
C GLY A 236 24.71 6.89 1.55
N ASP A 237 24.04 7.45 0.55
CA ASP A 237 22.59 7.58 0.44
C ASP A 237 21.88 6.20 0.43
N VAL A 238 20.75 6.08 1.12
CA VAL A 238 19.94 4.84 1.16
C VAL A 238 19.30 4.48 -0.18
N ASP A 239 19.13 5.46 -1.06
CA ASP A 239 18.68 5.30 -2.44
C ASP A 239 19.80 4.72 -3.34
N SER A 240 21.04 4.65 -2.84
CA SER A 240 22.18 4.13 -3.60
C SER A 240 22.12 2.61 -3.77
N SER A 241 22.41 2.12 -4.97
CA SER A 241 22.68 0.69 -5.22
C SER A 241 23.90 0.17 -4.45
N MET A 242 24.78 1.08 -4.01
CA MET A 242 25.96 0.77 -3.20
C MET A 242 25.70 0.86 -1.69
N PHE A 243 24.46 1.12 -1.26
CA PHE A 243 24.09 1.24 0.14
C PHE A 243 24.57 0.03 0.97
N TRP A 244 24.19 -1.18 0.57
CA TRP A 244 24.56 -2.41 1.30
C TRP A 244 26.07 -2.68 1.30
N PRO A 245 26.78 -2.68 0.15
CA PRO A 245 28.23 -2.84 0.14
C PRO A 245 28.95 -1.87 1.09
N LYS A 246 28.54 -0.59 1.09
CA LYS A 246 29.19 0.43 1.91
C LYS A 246 28.83 0.31 3.39
N LEU A 247 27.58 -0.02 3.72
CA LEU A 247 27.16 -0.30 5.08
C LEU A 247 27.91 -1.49 5.69
N ILE A 248 28.00 -2.60 4.95
CA ILE A 248 28.75 -3.79 5.40
C ILE A 248 30.23 -3.44 5.60
N ALA A 249 30.83 -2.72 4.65
CA ALA A 249 32.23 -2.29 4.78
C ALA A 249 32.43 -1.38 6.00
N GLY A 250 31.52 -0.43 6.24
CA GLY A 250 31.54 0.45 7.41
C GLY A 250 31.46 -0.33 8.72
N LEU A 251 30.52 -1.28 8.83
CA LEU A 251 30.36 -2.11 10.03
C LEU A 251 31.58 -3.00 10.30
N ILE A 252 32.12 -3.66 9.26
CA ILE A 252 33.35 -4.47 9.39
C ILE A 252 34.50 -3.59 9.90
N TRP A 253 34.60 -2.36 9.39
CA TRP A 253 35.65 -1.45 9.79
C TRP A 253 35.55 -1.02 11.25
N GLU A 254 34.34 -0.78 11.75
CA GLU A 254 34.12 -0.51 13.18
C GLU A 254 34.46 -1.71 14.06
N GLU A 255 34.09 -2.91 13.64
CA GLU A 255 34.44 -4.13 14.37
C GLU A 255 35.97 -4.33 14.45
N LEU A 256 36.68 -4.07 13.34
CA LEU A 256 38.14 -4.13 13.31
C LEU A 256 38.80 -3.08 14.21
N LYS A 257 38.20 -1.89 14.38
CA LYS A 257 38.67 -0.87 15.34
C LYS A 257 38.47 -1.28 16.79
N ASN A 258 37.42 -2.04 17.06
CA ASN A 258 37.09 -2.51 18.40
C ASN A 258 37.71 -3.87 18.72
N SER A 259 38.38 -4.50 17.75
CA SER A 259 39.05 -5.80 17.90
C SER A 259 40.05 -5.79 19.06
N SER A 260 40.13 -6.89 19.80
CA SER A 260 41.14 -7.10 20.84
C SER A 260 42.55 -7.29 20.26
N ASP A 261 42.68 -7.55 18.95
CA ASP A 261 43.94 -7.66 18.24
C ASP A 261 44.51 -6.28 17.88
N ALA A 262 45.72 -5.98 18.36
CA ALA A 262 46.40 -4.70 18.13
C ALA A 262 46.81 -4.47 16.67
N THR A 263 47.08 -5.52 15.91
CA THR A 263 47.45 -5.44 14.49
C THR A 263 46.24 -5.11 13.64
N LEU A 264 45.10 -5.77 13.88
CA LEU A 264 43.85 -5.48 13.17
C LEU A 264 43.37 -4.05 13.45
N ARG A 265 43.49 -3.56 14.68
CA ARG A 265 43.20 -2.16 15.02
C ARG A 265 44.10 -1.14 14.31
N LYS A 266 45.35 -1.51 14.05
CA LYS A 266 46.32 -0.63 13.39
C LYS A 266 46.16 -0.62 11.86
N ILE A 267 45.66 -1.71 11.28
CA ILE A 267 45.29 -1.84 9.86
C ILE A 267 43.92 -1.23 9.58
N ALA A 268 42.95 -1.42 10.51
CA ALA A 268 41.91 -0.42 10.81
C ALA A 268 42.59 0.95 11.03
N ASN A 269 42.00 2.09 11.35
CA ASN A 269 42.78 3.35 11.49
C ASN A 269 43.60 3.78 10.23
N MET A 270 44.74 3.15 9.87
CA MET A 270 45.54 3.43 8.66
C MET A 270 44.71 3.47 7.37
N ALA A 271 43.86 2.49 7.09
CA ALA A 271 43.06 2.53 5.85
C ALA A 271 41.97 3.62 5.86
N ARG A 272 41.54 4.11 7.04
CA ARG A 272 40.63 5.26 7.16
C ARG A 272 41.37 6.56 6.93
N ASP A 273 42.58 6.68 7.48
CA ASP A 273 43.42 7.85 7.25
C ASP A 273 43.73 8.00 5.75
N LEU A 274 43.93 6.87 5.05
CA LEU A 274 44.00 6.81 3.60
C LEU A 274 42.68 7.23 2.92
N GLN A 275 41.53 6.69 3.35
CA GLN A 275 40.22 7.05 2.79
C GLN A 275 39.89 8.54 2.95
N GLN A 276 40.30 9.18 4.05
CA GLN A 276 40.13 10.61 4.31
C GLN A 276 41.14 11.49 3.54
N SER A 277 42.25 10.90 3.07
CA SER A 277 43.28 11.60 2.29
C SER A 277 43.04 11.58 0.77
N LEU A 278 42.09 10.77 0.30
CA LEU A 278 41.72 10.73 -1.11
C LEU A 278 40.71 11.84 -1.42
N PRO A 279 40.93 12.66 -2.46
CA PRO A 279 39.95 13.66 -2.89
C PRO A 279 38.67 12.95 -3.37
N ASN A 280 37.50 13.47 -2.96
CA ASN A 280 36.17 12.98 -3.35
C ASN A 280 36.00 12.87 -4.87
#